data_AF-A0A0F5PCM0-F1
#
_entry.id   AF-A0A0F5PCM0-F1
#
_cell.length_a   1.000
_cell.length_b   1.000
_cell.length_c   1.000
_cell.angle_alpha   90.00
_cell.angle_beta   90.00
_cell.angle_gamma   90.00
#
_symmetry.space_group_name_H-M   'P 1'
#
loop_
_entity.id
_entity.type
_entity.pdbx_description
1 polymer ?
#
loop_
_entity_poly.entity_id
_entity_poly.type
_entity_poly.pdbx_seq_one_letter_code
_entity_poly.pdbx_strand_id
1 'polypeptide(L)'
;MNVTVVEKTESLRGGGYPIDIRGSAIEVVKRMGLYERLKLNHVDTRTLEFVDENGERIAMMTPEDITGGEQGNDIEIRRGDLAAALYEATRDTVTYRFSDSIGMHRMPPGPRWLKMA
;
A
#
# COMPACT_ATOMS: atom_id res chain seq x y z
N MET A 1 2.07 -24.44 -0.05
CA MET A 1 1.19 -23.76 0.93
C MET A 1 -0.08 -23.39 0.18
N ASN A 2 -1.27 -23.64 0.74
CA ASN A 2 -2.54 -23.22 0.13
C ASN A 2 -3.01 -21.95 0.84
N VAL A 3 -3.08 -20.83 0.12
CA VAL A 3 -3.44 -19.51 0.67
C VAL A 3 -4.81 -19.10 0.12
N THR A 4 -5.68 -18.65 1.00
CA THR A 4 -6.98 -18.06 0.65
C THR A 4 -7.08 -16.65 1.23
N VAL A 5 -7.45 -15.69 0.38
CA VAL A 5 -7.77 -14.32 0.78
C VAL A 5 -9.29 -14.15 0.71
N VAL A 6 -9.86 -13.66 1.81
CA VAL A 6 -11.30 -13.38 1.92
C VAL A 6 -11.48 -11.86 1.89
N GLU A 7 -12.30 -11.37 0.96
CA GLU A 7 -12.62 -9.96 0.75
C GLU A 7 -14.12 -9.75 0.87
N LYS A 8 -14.51 -8.77 1.69
CA LYS A 8 -15.92 -8.48 2.01
C LYS A 8 -16.67 -7.87 0.83
N THR A 9 -15.98 -7.14 -0.02
CA THR A 9 -16.57 -6.48 -1.18
C THR A 9 -16.64 -7.43 -2.37
N GLU A 10 -17.53 -7.12 -3.32
CA GLU A 10 -17.74 -7.94 -4.52
C GLU A 10 -16.57 -7.92 -5.50
N SER A 11 -15.74 -6.87 -5.44
CA SER A 11 -14.59 -6.67 -6.31
C SER A 11 -13.59 -5.73 -5.66
N LEU A 12 -12.35 -5.75 -6.14
CA LEU A 12 -11.37 -4.75 -5.76
C LEU A 12 -11.90 -3.34 -6.05
N ARG A 13 -11.77 -2.46 -5.07
CA ARG A 13 -12.12 -1.04 -5.25
C ARG A 13 -11.00 -0.33 -6.00
N GLY A 14 -11.35 0.33 -7.11
CA GLY A 14 -10.44 1.22 -7.83
C GLY A 14 -10.14 2.51 -7.05
N GLY A 15 -9.24 3.33 -7.63
CA GLY A 15 -8.92 4.68 -7.16
C GLY A 15 -8.61 4.79 -5.67
N GLY A 16 -9.08 5.86 -5.04
CA GLY A 16 -8.89 6.12 -3.61
C GLY A 16 -7.78 7.11 -3.30
N TYR A 17 -7.39 7.15 -2.04
CA TYR A 17 -6.38 8.06 -1.50
C TYR A 17 -4.96 7.63 -1.93
N PRO A 18 -4.01 8.58 -1.96
CA PRO A 18 -2.60 8.27 -2.20
C PRO A 18 -2.03 7.41 -1.06
N ILE A 19 -1.13 6.50 -1.43
CA ILE A 19 -0.32 5.67 -0.55
C ILE A 19 1.13 5.92 -0.90
N ASP A 20 1.92 6.19 0.11
CA ASP A 20 3.36 6.33 -0.01
C ASP A 20 4.09 5.03 0.30
N ILE A 21 4.97 4.60 -0.60
CA ILE A 21 5.92 3.53 -0.40
C ILE A 21 7.29 4.17 -0.22
N ARG A 22 7.83 4.07 0.99
CA ARG A 22 9.04 4.79 1.41
C ARG A 22 10.00 3.91 2.20
N GLY A 23 11.26 4.32 2.27
CA GLY A 23 12.28 3.66 3.08
C GLY A 23 12.36 2.15 2.80
N SER A 24 12.28 1.32 3.85
CA SER A 24 12.40 -0.14 3.71
C SER A 24 11.29 -0.77 2.85
N ALA A 25 10.14 -0.12 2.71
CA ALA A 25 9.05 -0.63 1.86
C ALA A 25 9.43 -0.66 0.37
N ILE A 26 10.33 0.23 -0.07
CA ILE A 26 10.87 0.23 -1.44
C ILE A 26 11.60 -1.09 -1.71
N GLU A 27 12.43 -1.55 -0.78
CA GLU A 27 13.15 -2.81 -0.93
C GLU A 27 12.20 -4.01 -0.90
N VAL A 28 11.14 -3.96 -0.08
CA VAL A 28 10.11 -5.01 -0.06
C VAL A 28 9.43 -5.13 -1.42
N VAL A 29 8.96 -4.02 -2.02
CA VAL A 29 8.27 -4.09 -3.32
C VAL A 29 9.20 -4.46 -4.47
N LYS A 30 10.51 -4.16 -4.36
CA LYS A 30 11.54 -4.68 -5.28
C LYS A 30 11.66 -6.20 -5.19
N ARG A 31 11.75 -6.75 -3.97
CA ARG A 31 11.79 -8.21 -3.74
C ARG A 31 10.52 -8.92 -4.18
N MET A 32 9.37 -8.25 -4.10
CA MET A 32 8.10 -8.74 -4.62
C MET A 32 8.01 -8.69 -6.16
N GLY A 33 8.98 -8.07 -6.85
CA GLY A 33 8.94 -7.87 -8.30
C GLY A 33 7.90 -6.85 -8.76
N LEU A 34 7.39 -6.00 -7.86
CA LEU A 34 6.32 -5.04 -8.13
C LEU A 34 6.83 -3.63 -8.41
N TYR A 35 8.07 -3.33 -8.05
CA TYR A 35 8.61 -1.96 -8.07
C TYR A 35 8.41 -1.24 -9.41
N GLU A 36 8.82 -1.85 -10.54
CA GLU A 36 8.68 -1.21 -11.86
C GLU A 36 7.21 -0.92 -12.22
N ARG A 37 6.30 -1.84 -11.91
CA ARG A 37 4.87 -1.65 -12.14
C ARG A 37 4.28 -0.53 -11.29
N LEU A 38 4.67 -0.47 -10.02
CA LEU A 38 4.21 0.58 -9.10
C LEU A 38 4.77 1.94 -9.51
N LYS A 39 6.03 2.00 -9.94
CA LYS A 39 6.69 3.21 -10.42
C LYS A 39 6.01 3.79 -11.67
N LEU A 40 5.50 2.94 -12.57
CA LEU A 40 4.71 3.40 -13.74
C LEU A 40 3.39 4.08 -13.36
N ASN A 41 2.84 3.80 -12.17
CA ASN A 41 1.61 4.40 -11.66
C ASN A 41 1.90 5.46 -10.59
N HIS A 42 3.15 5.93 -10.51
CA HIS A 42 3.54 6.93 -9.55
C HIS A 42 2.80 8.25 -9.82
N VAL A 43 2.18 8.78 -8.77
CA VAL A 43 1.66 10.15 -8.76
C VAL A 43 2.85 11.08 -8.55
N ASP A 44 3.34 11.64 -9.67
CA ASP A 44 4.47 12.57 -9.72
C ASP A 44 4.05 13.96 -9.19
N THR A 45 3.74 14.03 -7.89
CA THR A 45 3.48 15.29 -7.20
C THR A 45 4.80 16.06 -7.12
N ARG A 46 4.91 17.18 -7.85
CA ARG A 46 6.19 17.92 -7.93
C ARG A 46 6.34 19.00 -6.87
N THR A 47 5.22 19.60 -6.48
CA THR A 47 5.20 20.82 -5.69
C THR A 47 3.97 20.89 -4.81
N LEU A 48 4.14 21.36 -3.58
CA LEU A 48 3.10 21.68 -2.63
C LEU A 48 3.12 23.19 -2.41
N GLU A 49 2.01 23.85 -2.72
CA GLU A 49 1.84 25.29 -2.52
C GLU A 49 0.88 25.52 -1.35
N PHE A 50 1.34 26.34 -0.40
CA PHE A 50 0.50 26.88 0.66
C PHE A 50 0.06 28.27 0.22
N VAL A 51 -1.23 28.55 0.32
CA VAL A 51 -1.84 29.82 -0.07
C VAL A 51 -2.61 30.43 1.10
N ASP A 52 -2.71 31.75 1.11
CA ASP A 52 -3.57 32.48 2.07
C ASP A 52 -5.04 32.48 1.64
N GLU A 53 -5.88 33.22 2.38
CA GLU A 53 -7.32 33.35 2.11
C GLU A 53 -7.66 34.04 0.79
N ASN A 54 -6.72 34.82 0.23
CA ASN A 54 -6.86 35.49 -1.06
C ASN A 54 -6.32 34.64 -2.21
N GLY A 55 -5.75 33.47 -1.92
CA GLY A 55 -5.09 32.60 -2.89
C GLY A 55 -3.65 33.03 -3.21
N GLU A 56 -3.07 33.97 -2.47
CA GLU A 56 -1.67 34.35 -2.64
C GLU A 56 -0.75 33.30 -2.01
N ARG A 57 0.29 32.90 -2.75
CA ARG A 57 1.22 31.87 -2.31
C ARG A 57 2.09 32.36 -1.15
N ILE A 58 1.97 31.70 0.00
CA ILE A 58 2.76 31.97 1.21
C ILE A 58 4.00 31.08 1.33
N ALA A 59 3.95 29.87 0.78
CA ALA A 59 5.10 28.96 0.75
C ALA A 59 4.99 27.95 -0.41
N MET A 60 6.14 27.42 -0.83
CA MET A 60 6.26 26.37 -1.83
C MET A 60 7.30 25.37 -1.35
N MET A 61 6.96 24.09 -1.42
CA MET A 61 7.81 22.99 -0.97
C MET A 61 7.75 21.84 -1.97
N THR A 62 8.79 21.02 -2.03
CA THR A 62 8.69 19.69 -2.64
C THR A 62 8.08 18.71 -1.64
N PRO A 63 7.48 17.59 -2.08
CA PRO A 63 7.04 16.54 -1.15
C PRO A 63 8.18 16.07 -0.23
N GLU A 64 9.39 15.97 -0.74
CA GLU A 64 10.55 15.49 0.02
C GLU A 64 10.98 16.45 1.12
N ASP A 65 10.79 17.76 0.94
CA ASP A 65 11.01 18.76 1.99
C ASP A 65 10.12 18.53 3.21
N ILE A 66 8.94 17.93 3.02
CA ILE A 66 7.98 17.65 4.10
C ILE A 66 8.23 16.27 4.72
N THR A 67 8.61 15.30 3.90
CA THR A 67 8.60 13.90 4.29
C THR A 67 9.96 13.42 4.79
N GLY A 68 11.02 14.17 4.51
CA GLY A 68 12.40 13.76 4.78
C GLY A 68 12.86 12.59 3.90
N GLY A 69 12.13 12.29 2.82
CA GLY A 69 12.45 11.26 1.86
C GLY A 69 13.62 11.65 0.95
N GLU A 70 14.22 10.66 0.29
CA GLU A 70 15.20 10.91 -0.76
C GLU A 70 14.47 11.23 -2.08
N GLN A 71 14.87 12.32 -2.73
CA GLN A 71 14.26 12.78 -3.98
C GLN A 71 14.24 11.68 -5.03
N GLY A 72 13.04 11.37 -5.54
CA GLY A 72 12.83 10.37 -6.59
C GLY A 72 12.98 8.90 -6.17
N ASN A 73 13.14 8.60 -4.88
CA ASN A 73 13.19 7.23 -4.37
C ASN A 73 11.81 6.74 -3.89
N ASP A 74 11.01 7.64 -3.29
CA ASP A 74 9.67 7.33 -2.81
C ASP A 74 8.68 7.18 -3.97
N ILE A 75 7.68 6.31 -3.78
CA ILE A 75 6.58 6.13 -4.74
C ILE A 75 5.26 6.45 -4.04
N GLU A 76 4.61 7.52 -4.47
CA GLU A 76 3.19 7.79 -4.20
C GLU A 76 2.33 7.09 -5.26
N ILE A 77 1.35 6.28 -4.88
CA ILE A 77 0.42 5.57 -5.77
C ILE A 77 -0.99 5.57 -5.20
N ARG A 78 -2.04 5.55 -6.04
CA ARG A 78 -3.40 5.39 -5.52
C ARG A 78 -3.59 4.02 -4.87
N ARG A 79 -4.30 3.96 -3.74
CA ARG A 79 -4.59 2.72 -3.01
C ARG A 79 -5.14 1.60 -3.91
N GLY A 80 -6.04 1.93 -4.84
CA GLY A 80 -6.64 0.97 -5.77
C GLY A 80 -5.62 0.37 -6.74
N ASP A 81 -4.69 1.16 -7.25
CA ASP A 81 -3.66 0.69 -8.18
C ASP A 81 -2.65 -0.23 -7.48
N LEU A 82 -2.31 0.09 -6.22
CA LEU A 82 -1.54 -0.81 -5.37
C LEU A 82 -2.28 -2.13 -5.10
N ALA A 83 -3.57 -2.08 -4.76
CA ALA A 83 -4.37 -3.28 -4.54
C ALA A 83 -4.47 -4.15 -5.81
N ALA A 84 -4.65 -3.53 -6.98
CA ALA A 84 -4.67 -4.21 -8.26
C ALA A 84 -3.30 -4.86 -8.58
N ALA A 85 -2.19 -4.17 -8.33
CA ALA A 85 -0.86 -4.73 -8.53
C ALA A 85 -0.60 -5.98 -7.67
N LEU A 86 -1.00 -5.94 -6.40
CA LEU A 86 -0.89 -7.07 -5.47
C LEU A 86 -1.78 -8.26 -5.89
N TYR A 87 -3.03 -7.98 -6.26
CA TYR A 87 -3.95 -9.00 -6.74
C TYR A 87 -3.45 -9.68 -8.01
N GLU A 88 -3.07 -8.91 -9.03
CA GLU A 88 -2.59 -9.46 -10.29
C GLU A 88 -1.30 -10.29 -10.12
N ALA A 89 -0.43 -9.94 -9.17
CA ALA A 89 0.76 -10.73 -8.89
C ALA A 89 0.49 -12.07 -8.19
N THR A 90 -0.71 -12.27 -7.64
CA THR A 90 -1.02 -13.42 -6.78
C THR A 90 -2.26 -14.21 -7.20
N ARG A 91 -3.13 -13.66 -8.06
CA ARG A 91 -4.40 -14.24 -8.51
C ARG A 91 -4.30 -15.67 -9.05
N ASP A 92 -3.16 -16.06 -9.61
CA ASP A 92 -2.96 -17.39 -10.20
C ASP A 92 -2.43 -18.42 -9.18
N THR A 93 -2.02 -17.98 -7.99
CA THR A 93 -1.43 -18.83 -6.93
C THR A 93 -2.20 -18.78 -5.61
N VAL A 94 -3.09 -17.80 -5.44
CA VAL A 94 -3.91 -17.57 -4.25
C VAL A 94 -5.38 -17.68 -4.63
N THR A 95 -6.17 -18.35 -3.78
CA THR A 95 -7.63 -18.36 -3.94
C THR A 95 -8.23 -17.09 -3.35
N TYR A 96 -8.96 -16.32 -4.15
CA TYR A 96 -9.70 -15.15 -3.69
C TYR A 96 -11.20 -15.46 -3.53
N ARG A 97 -11.78 -15.08 -2.39
CA ARG A 97 -13.22 -15.13 -2.14
C ARG A 97 -13.75 -13.72 -1.88
N PHE A 98 -14.40 -13.15 -2.89
CA PHE A 98 -15.10 -11.87 -2.79
C PHE A 98 -16.51 -12.06 -2.21
N SER A 99 -17.13 -10.97 -1.74
CA SER A 99 -18.43 -10.96 -1.06
C SER A 99 -18.51 -11.89 0.16
N ASP A 100 -17.38 -12.15 0.83
CA ASP A 100 -17.30 -13.09 1.94
C ASP A 100 -16.57 -12.44 3.15
N SER A 101 -16.82 -12.92 4.35
CA SER A 101 -16.21 -12.38 5.57
C SER A 101 -16.07 -13.42 6.67
N ILE A 102 -15.02 -13.29 7.47
CA ILE A 102 -14.83 -14.12 8.65
C ILE A 102 -15.63 -13.50 9.79
N GLY A 103 -16.65 -14.22 10.28
CA GLY A 103 -17.46 -13.78 11.42
C GLY A 103 -16.73 -13.91 12.76
N MET A 104 -16.70 -15.12 13.32
CA MET A 104 -15.99 -15.42 14.56
C MET A 104 -15.05 -16.60 14.33
N HIS A 105 -13.77 -16.39 14.63
CA HIS A 105 -12.77 -17.46 14.63
C HIS A 105 -12.38 -17.79 16.07
N ARG A 106 -12.45 -19.07 16.44
CA ARG A 106 -11.87 -19.57 17.69
C ARG A 106 -10.56 -20.27 17.35
N MET A 107 -9.46 -19.68 17.79
CA MET A 107 -8.17 -20.36 17.74
C MET A 107 -8.23 -21.55 18.70
N PRO A 108 -7.83 -22.77 18.27
CA PRO A 108 -7.60 -23.85 19.21
C PRO A 108 -6.47 -23.45 20.19
N PRO A 109 -6.45 -23.99 21.42
CA PRO A 109 -5.38 -23.68 22.36
C PRO A 109 -4.03 -24.04 21.76
N GLY A 110 -3.13 -23.06 21.68
CA GLY A 110 -1.78 -23.24 21.17
C GLY A 110 -0.92 -24.10 22.11
N PRO A 111 0.20 -24.66 21.62
CA PRO A 111 1.12 -25.41 22.47
C PRO A 111 1.61 -24.56 23.64
N ARG A 112 1.55 -25.13 24.85
CA ARG A 112 2.14 -24.55 26.06
C ARG A 112 3.66 -24.62 25.92
N TRP A 113 4.27 -23.57 25.39
CA TRP A 113 5.72 -23.40 25.51
C TRP A 113 6.06 -23.17 26.98
N LEU A 114 6.77 -24.10 27.62
CA LEU A 114 7.38 -23.85 28.92
C LEU A 114 8.35 -22.68 28.74
N LYS A 115 8.05 -21.54 29.36
CA LYS A 115 9.04 -20.49 29.58
C LYS A 115 10.09 -21.08 30.50
N MET A 116 11.23 -21.48 29.94
CA MET A 116 12.44 -21.65 30.72
C MET A 116 12.98 -20.25 31.01
N ALA A 117 13.17 -19.98 32.30
CA ALA A 117 13.67 -18.73 32.86
C ALA A 117 15.10 -18.43 32.40
#